data_AF-A0A662RZ54-F1
#
_entry.id   AF-A0A662RZ54-F1
#
_cell.length_a   1.000
_cell.length_b   1.000
_cell.length_c   1.000
_cell.angle_alpha   90.00
_cell.angle_beta   90.00
_cell.angle_gamma   90.00
#
_symmetry.space_group_name_H-M   'P 1'
#
loop_
_entity.id
_entity.type
_entity.pdbx_description
1 polymer ?
#
loop_
_entity_poly.entity_id
_entity_poly.type
_entity_poly.pdbx_seq_one_letter_code
_entity_poly.pdbx_strand_id
1 'polypeptide(L)' 'MRKCPKCQRYTFSERCPECGEKTVSPHPPRYVQLRFLGSTKR' A
#
# COMPACT_ATOMS: atom_id res chain seq x y z
N MET A 1 -4.93 4.05 8.53
CA MET A 1 -5.93 3.01 8.19
C MET A 1 -5.34 2.13 7.12
N ARG A 2 -5.35 0.81 7.32
CA ARG A 2 -4.89 -0.15 6.32
C ARG A 2 -6.11 -0.83 5.70
N LYS A 3 -5.98 -1.29 4.46
CA LYS A 3 -7.03 -2.03 3.75
C LYS A 3 -6.52 -3.44 3.48
N CYS A 4 -7.37 -4.43 3.71
CA CYS A 4 -7.10 -5.79 3.30
C CYS A 4 -7.30 -5.92 1.77
N PRO A 5 -6.32 -6.41 0.99
CA PRO A 5 -6.46 -6.55 -0.46
C PRO A 5 -7.51 -7.62 -0.85
N LYS A 6 -7.73 -8.64 0.00
CA LYS A 6 -8.63 -9.76 -0.28
C LYS A 6 -10.07 -9.53 0.19
N CYS A 7 -10.24 -9.10 1.44
CA CYS A 7 -11.56 -8.86 2.05
C CYS A 7 -12.07 -7.43 1.84
N GLN A 8 -11.22 -6.51 1.37
CA GLN A 8 -11.50 -5.07 1.20
C GLN A 8 -11.91 -4.32 2.49
N ARG A 9 -11.82 -4.96 3.66
CA ARG A 9 -12.09 -4.35 4.96
C ARG A 9 -10.97 -3.42 5.40
N TYR A 10 -11.36 -2.35 6.08
CA TYR A 10 -10.43 -1.43 6.73
C TYR A 10 -10.11 -1.89 8.14
N THR A 11 -8.82 -1.87 8.48
CA THR A 11 -8.31 -2.29 9.78
C THR A 11 -7.13 -1.42 10.18
N PHE A 12 -6.84 -1.33 11.48
CA PHE A 12 -5.60 -0.72 11.98
C PHE A 12 -4.51 -1.76 12.28
N SER A 13 -4.89 -3.03 12.32
CA SER A 13 -3.99 -4.17 12.54
C SER A 13 -3.13 -4.45 11.31
N GLU A 14 -1.95 -5.03 11.53
CA GLU A 14 -1.04 -5.38 10.45
C GLU A 14 -1.48 -6.62 9.66
N ARG A 15 -2.29 -7.46 10.31
CA ARG A 15 -2.91 -8.64 9.71
C ARG A 15 -4.43 -8.49 9.77
N CYS A 16 -5.09 -8.90 8.71
CA CYS A 16 -6.54 -8.92 8.64
C CYS A 16 -7.08 -10.00 9.61
N PRO A 17 -8.02 -9.68 10.51
CA PRO A 17 -8.57 -10.65 11.46
C PRO A 17 -9.43 -11.75 10.80
N GLU A 18 -9.88 -11.56 9.55
CA GLU A 18 -10.73 -12.54 8.86
C GLU A 18 -9.96 -13.49 7.95
N CYS A 19 -8.98 -12.98 7.22
CA CYS A 19 -8.23 -13.79 6.26
C CYS A 19 -6.77 -14.04 6.65
N GLY A 20 -6.28 -13.40 7.72
CA GLY A 20 -4.89 -13.50 8.18
C GLY A 20 -3.85 -12.79 7.29
N GLU A 21 -4.30 -12.11 6.23
CA GLU A 21 -3.41 -11.53 5.21
C GLU A 21 -2.84 -10.18 5.64
N LYS A 22 -1.66 -9.83 5.10
CA LYS A 22 -0.98 -8.57 5.40
C LYS A 22 -1.78 -7.39 4.86
N THR A 23 -2.09 -6.43 5.73
CA THR A 23 -2.87 -5.25 5.36
C THR A 23 -1.97 -4.20 4.73
N VAL A 24 -2.47 -3.54 3.68
CA VAL A 24 -1.69 -2.56 2.90
C VAL A 24 -2.23 -1.15 3.13
N SER A 25 -1.38 -0.14 2.94
CA SER A 25 -1.85 1.25 2.95
C SER A 25 -2.74 1.47 1.74
N PRO A 26 -4.00 1.94 1.92
CA PRO A 26 -4.87 2.30 0.80
C PRO A 26 -4.44 3.65 0.19
N HIS A 27 -3.63 4.44 0.89
CA HIS A 27 -3.16 5.70 0.34
C HIS A 27 -2.20 5.40 -0.82
N PRO A 28 -2.43 6.01 -2.00
CA PRO A 28 -1.52 5.83 -3.13
C PRO A 28 -0.12 6.31 -2.74
N PRO A 29 0.93 5.84 -3.46
CA PRO A 29 2.27 6.38 -3.28
C PRO A 29 2.24 7.90 -3.49
N ARG A 30 3.13 8.60 -2.78
CA ARG A 30 3.26 10.04 -2.92
C ARG A 30 3.52 10.37 -4.39
N TYR A 31 2.65 11.20 -4.97
CA TYR A 31 2.85 11.71 -6.31
C TYR A 31 4.14 12.51 -6.36
N VAL A 32 5.09 12.06 -7.18
CA VAL A 32 6.32 12.78 -7.47
C VAL A 32 6.13 13.48 -8.81
N GLN A 33 6.03 14.81 -8.78
CA GLN A 33 6.13 15.62 -9.99
C GLN A 33 7.55 15.44 -10.52
N LEU A 34 7.70 14.70 -11.61
CA LEU A 34 8.98 14.29 -12.21
C LEU A 34 9.90 15.51 -12.47
N ARG A 35 10.67 15.94 -11.47
CA ARG A 35 11.76 16.92 -11.60
C ARG A 35 13.15 16.29 -11.42
N PHE A 36 13.22 14.95 -11.40
CA PHE A 36 14.49 14.22 -11.41
C PHE A 36 14.43 13.11 -12.46
N LEU A 37 15.00 13.38 -13.64
CA LEU A 37 15.49 12.33 -14.53
C LEU A 37 16.91 11.99 -14.10
N GLY A 38 17.16 10.74 -13.73
CA GLY A 38 18.52 10.25 -13.57
C GLY A 38 18.66 9.03 -12.68
N SER A 39 18.36 7.85 -13.23
CA SER A 39 19.11 6.61 -13.01
C SER A 39 18.56 5.53 -13.93
N THR A 40 19.09 5.44 -15.15
CA THR A 40 19.00 4.22 -15.95
C THR A 40 19.54 3.04 -15.13
N LYS A 41 18.66 2.14 -14.72
CA LYS A 41 19.04 0.81 -14.23
C LYS A 41 18.50 -0.20 -15.25
N ARG A 42 19.41 -0.53 -16.18
CA ARG A 42 19.58 -1.75 -16.96
C ARG A 42 18.33 -2.42 -17.54
#